data_AF-A0A359ASS3-F1
#
_entry.id   AF-A0A359ASS3-F1
#
_cell.length_a   1.000
_cell.length_b   1.000
_cell.length_c   1.000
_cell.angle_alpha   90.00
_cell.angle_beta   90.00
_cell.angle_gamma   90.00
#
_symmetry.space_group_name_H-M   'P 1'
#
loop_
_entity.id
_entity.type
_entity.pdbx_description
1 polymer ?
#
loop_
_entity_poly.entity_id
_entity_poly.type
_entity_poly.pdbx_seq_one_letter_code
_entity_poly.pdbx_strand_id
1 'polypeptide(L)'
;MTKGLERLLELSKGRVSTWREEAEWREANKEWLEYSAQIAVQVLFAIKNKEITQQQLALRMGVCPQYVDKILKGRENLSLETISKVEQALNIPHICSRTDESRM
;
A
#
# COMPACT_ATOMS: atom_id res chain seq x y z
N MET A 1 -13.02 44.11 20.20
CA MET A 1 -12.23 42.89 20.49
C MET A 1 -12.86 41.69 19.77
N THR A 2 -12.80 41.63 18.44
CA THR A 2 -13.46 40.54 17.65
C THR A 2 -12.67 40.08 16.42
N LYS A 3 -11.73 40.90 15.91
CA LYS A 3 -10.89 40.57 14.73
C LYS A 3 -10.18 39.21 14.77
N GLY A 4 -9.79 38.74 15.96
CA GLY A 4 -9.13 37.45 16.12
C GLY A 4 -10.05 36.26 15.84
N LEU A 5 -11.32 36.35 16.24
CA LEU A 5 -12.33 35.32 16.00
C LEU A 5 -12.74 35.28 14.53
N GLU A 6 -12.89 36.45 13.90
CA GLU A 6 -13.22 36.57 12.47
C GLU A 6 -12.14 35.91 11.59
N ARG A 7 -10.85 36.15 11.90
CA ARG A 7 -9.73 35.55 11.18
C ARG A 7 -9.66 34.03 11.33
N LEU A 8 -10.01 33.51 12.51
CA LEU A 8 -10.05 32.07 12.78
C LEU A 8 -11.16 31.38 12.00
N LEU A 9 -12.34 32.01 11.92
CA LEU A 9 -13.47 31.55 11.13
C LEU A 9 -13.18 31.58 9.62
N GLU A 10 -12.49 32.61 9.12
CA GLU A 10 -12.05 32.63 7.71
C GLU A 10 -11.06 31.50 7.37
N LEU A 11 -10.12 31.21 8.28
CA LEU A 11 -9.14 30.13 8.08
C LEU A 11 -9.77 28.73 8.16
N SER A 12 -10.88 28.57 8.88
CA SER A 12 -11.55 27.27 9.05
C SER A 12 -12.55 26.94 7.94
N LYS A 13 -13.13 27.95 7.27
CA LYS A 13 -14.19 27.82 6.25
C LYS A 13 -13.86 26.99 5.00
N GLY A 14 -12.62 26.51 4.85
CA GLY A 14 -12.19 25.67 3.73
C GLY A 14 -11.54 24.34 4.11
N ARG A 15 -11.43 24.00 5.40
CA ARG A 15 -10.80 22.73 5.84
C ARG A 15 -11.85 21.79 6.40
N VAL A 16 -12.66 21.21 5.52
CA VAL A 16 -13.35 19.96 5.86
C VAL A 16 -12.29 18.86 5.89
N SER A 17 -12.14 18.21 7.04
CA SER A 17 -11.18 17.12 7.18
C SER A 17 -11.72 15.89 6.46
N THR A 18 -11.05 15.47 5.39
CA THR A 18 -11.35 14.21 4.66
C THR A 18 -11.12 12.96 5.51
N TRP A 19 -10.55 13.12 6.71
CA TRP A 19 -10.25 12.05 7.66
C TRP A 19 -11.43 11.15 7.97
N ARG A 20 -12.63 11.72 8.06
CA ARG A 20 -13.85 10.94 8.36
C ARG A 20 -14.19 10.03 7.17
N GLU A 21 -14.25 10.59 5.98
CA GLU A 21 -14.53 9.87 4.74
C GLU A 21 -13.46 8.80 4.45
N GLU A 22 -12.18 9.12 4.66
CA GLU A 22 -11.07 8.18 4.52
C GLU A 22 -11.10 7.05 5.56
N ALA A 23 -11.59 7.32 6.77
CA ALA A 23 -11.75 6.30 7.80
C ALA A 23 -12.91 5.35 7.48
N GLU A 24 -14.06 5.89 7.06
CA GLU A 24 -15.21 5.11 6.63
C GLU A 24 -14.88 4.24 5.40
N TRP A 25 -14.14 4.80 4.43
CA TRP A 25 -13.68 4.04 3.28
C TRP A 25 -12.74 2.88 3.69
N ARG A 26 -11.82 3.11 4.63
CA ARG A 26 -10.92 2.06 5.13
C ARG A 26 -11.66 0.95 5.87
N GLU A 27 -12.67 1.29 6.66
CA GLU A 27 -13.48 0.28 7.36
C GLU A 27 -14.33 -0.54 6.37
N ALA A 28 -14.94 0.12 5.38
CA ALA A 28 -15.74 -0.56 4.35
C ALA A 28 -14.91 -1.48 3.44
N ASN A 29 -13.63 -1.15 3.22
CA ASN A 29 -12.73 -1.87 2.31
C ASN A 29 -11.67 -2.71 3.05
N LYS A 30 -11.85 -2.91 4.35
CA LYS A 30 -10.84 -3.45 5.27
C LYS A 30 -10.26 -4.78 4.81
N GLU A 31 -11.10 -5.71 4.35
CA GLU A 31 -10.67 -7.07 4.00
C GLU A 31 -9.61 -7.07 2.89
N TRP A 32 -9.91 -6.48 1.72
CA TRP A 32 -8.95 -6.45 0.62
C TRP A 32 -7.79 -5.47 0.85
N LEU A 33 -7.99 -4.40 1.62
CA LEU A 33 -6.92 -3.50 2.05
C LEU A 33 -5.88 -4.22 2.91
N GLU A 34 -6.33 -5.10 3.82
CA GLU A 34 -5.43 -5.89 4.64
C GLU A 34 -4.61 -6.87 3.79
N TYR A 35 -5.25 -7.57 2.85
CA TYR A 35 -4.52 -8.44 1.90
C TYR A 35 -3.52 -7.65 1.05
N SER A 36 -3.91 -6.47 0.54
CA SER A 36 -3.04 -5.60 -0.24
C SER A 36 -1.82 -5.12 0.58
N ALA A 37 -2.04 -4.74 1.83
CA ALA A 37 -0.97 -4.35 2.75
C ALA A 37 -0.02 -5.53 3.06
N GLN A 38 -0.55 -6.73 3.26
CA GLN A 38 0.28 -7.93 3.47
C GLN A 38 1.18 -8.22 2.26
N ILE A 39 0.63 -8.13 1.04
CA ILE A 39 1.40 -8.28 -0.20
C ILE A 39 2.51 -7.23 -0.26
N ALA A 40 2.19 -5.96 0.00
CA ALA A 40 3.17 -4.88 -0.03
C ALA A 40 4.34 -5.12 0.94
N VAL A 41 4.05 -5.56 2.16
CA VAL A 41 5.08 -5.89 3.17
C VAL A 41 5.96 -7.05 2.70
N GLN A 42 5.38 -8.09 2.11
CA GLN A 42 6.15 -9.23 1.59
C GLN A 42 7.07 -8.81 0.43
N VAL A 43 6.57 -7.98 -0.48
CA VAL A 43 7.38 -7.42 -1.57
C VAL A 43 8.55 -6.62 -1.02
N LEU A 44 8.33 -5.76 -0.02
CA LEU A 44 9.41 -5.01 0.63
C LEU A 44 10.45 -5.93 1.28
N PHE A 45 9.99 -6.96 1.99
CA PHE A 45 10.89 -7.93 2.61
C PHE A 45 11.71 -8.64 1.55
N ALA A 46 11.10 -9.08 0.46
CA ALA A 46 11.78 -9.75 -0.63
C ALA A 46 12.80 -8.88 -1.37
N ILE A 47 12.47 -7.61 -1.60
CA ILE A 47 13.40 -6.60 -2.13
C ILE A 47 14.63 -6.51 -1.21
N LYS A 48 14.41 -6.44 0.11
CA LYS A 48 15.49 -6.38 1.11
C LYS A 48 16.34 -7.65 1.14
N ASN A 49 15.72 -8.83 1.10
CA ASN A 49 16.44 -10.11 1.15
C ASN A 49 17.27 -10.39 -0.11
N LYS A 50 16.82 -9.93 -1.27
CA LYS A 50 17.52 -10.11 -2.54
C LYS A 50 18.47 -8.95 -2.87
N GLU A 51 18.58 -7.96 -1.97
CA GLU A 51 19.39 -6.74 -2.14
C GLU A 51 19.12 -6.03 -3.48
N ILE A 52 17.87 -6.09 -3.96
CA ILE A 52 17.44 -5.43 -5.19
C ILE A 52 16.79 -4.09 -4.88
N THR A 53 16.70 -3.20 -5.86
CA THR A 53 15.95 -1.95 -5.74
C THR A 53 14.54 -2.10 -6.32
N GLN A 54 13.63 -1.20 -5.93
CA GLN A 54 12.27 -1.16 -6.49
C GLN A 54 12.27 -0.97 -8.02
N GLN A 55 13.25 -0.22 -8.56
CA GLN A 55 13.42 -0.06 -10.00
C GLN A 55 13.85 -1.35 -10.68
N GLN A 56 14.73 -2.13 -10.05
CA GLN A 56 15.13 -3.45 -10.54
C GLN A 56 13.95 -4.43 -10.51
N LEU A 57 13.11 -4.37 -9.47
CA LEU A 57 11.88 -5.15 -9.43
C LEU A 57 10.92 -4.76 -10.58
N ALA A 58 10.72 -3.46 -10.81
CA ALA A 58 9.90 -2.96 -11.91
C ALA A 58 10.39 -3.47 -13.27
N LEU A 59 11.71 -3.44 -13.48
CA LEU A 59 12.35 -3.97 -14.68
C LEU A 59 12.10 -5.47 -14.86
N ARG A 60 12.25 -6.27 -13.78
CA ARG A 60 12.00 -7.72 -13.81
C ARG A 60 10.53 -8.07 -14.06
N MET A 61 9.62 -7.24 -13.56
CA MET A 61 8.18 -7.38 -13.78
C MET A 61 7.74 -6.85 -15.15
N GLY A 62 8.58 -6.09 -15.87
CA GLY A 62 8.20 -5.40 -17.11
C GLY A 62 7.17 -4.30 -16.91
N VAL A 63 7.12 -3.68 -15.72
CA VAL A 63 6.15 -2.62 -15.36
C VAL A 63 6.84 -1.29 -15.08
N CYS A 64 6.08 -0.19 -15.14
CA CYS A 64 6.60 1.12 -14.77
C CYS A 64 6.94 1.19 -13.26
N PRO A 65 8.03 1.88 -12.85
CA PRO A 65 8.39 2.03 -11.43
C PRO A 65 7.28 2.66 -10.57
N GLN A 66 6.49 3.56 -11.15
CA GLN A 66 5.32 4.17 -10.51
C GLN A 66 4.27 3.13 -10.14
N TYR A 67 4.17 2.06 -10.94
CA TYR A 67 3.26 0.95 -10.67
C TYR A 67 3.71 0.15 -9.44
N VAL A 68 5.02 -0.09 -9.30
CA VAL A 68 5.58 -0.73 -8.10
C VAL A 68 5.32 0.13 -6.85
N ASP A 69 5.47 1.45 -6.96
CA ASP A 69 5.17 2.37 -5.84
C ASP A 69 3.70 2.30 -5.40
N LYS A 70 2.77 2.13 -6.35
CA LYS A 70 1.35 1.90 -6.06
C LYS A 70 1.09 0.56 -5.37
N ILE A 71 1.75 -0.51 -5.80
CA ILE A 71 1.70 -1.82 -5.15
C ILE A 71 2.19 -1.70 -3.71
N LEU A 72 3.31 -1.03 -3.49
CA LEU A 72 3.92 -0.85 -2.17
C LEU A 72 3.10 0.05 -1.24
N LYS A 73 2.30 0.97 -1.79
CA LYS A 73 1.36 1.78 -0.99
C LYS A 73 0.18 0.97 -0.46
N GLY A 74 -0.17 -0.17 -1.07
CA GLY A 74 -1.23 -1.06 -0.60
C GLY A 74 -2.63 -0.42 -0.55
N ARG A 75 -2.82 0.74 -1.19
CA ARG A 75 -4.08 1.52 -1.18
C ARG A 75 -4.92 1.35 -2.44
N GLU A 76 -4.41 0.64 -3.44
CA GLU A 76 -5.11 0.38 -4.70
C GLU A 76 -5.48 -1.11 -4.81
N ASN A 77 -6.57 -1.37 -5.52
CA ASN A 77 -7.02 -2.72 -5.79
C ASN A 77 -6.08 -3.38 -6.79
N LEU A 78 -5.28 -4.33 -6.30
CA LEU A 78 -4.34 -5.09 -7.12
C LEU A 78 -5.13 -6.15 -7.89
N SER A 79 -5.00 -6.15 -9.22
CA SER A 79 -5.53 -7.24 -10.03
C SER A 79 -4.77 -8.54 -9.73
N LEU A 80 -5.45 -9.68 -9.79
CA LEU A 80 -4.83 -11.00 -9.60
C LEU A 80 -3.65 -11.24 -10.56
N GLU A 81 -3.73 -10.69 -11.78
CA GLU A 81 -2.64 -10.71 -12.75
C GLU A 81 -1.36 -10.04 -12.21
N THR A 82 -1.51 -8.89 -11.55
CA THR A 82 -0.40 -8.15 -10.96
C THR A 82 0.24 -8.91 -9.82
N ILE A 83 -0.58 -9.51 -8.96
CA ILE A 83 -0.10 -10.34 -7.85
C ILE A 83 0.73 -11.50 -8.41
N SER A 84 0.23 -12.19 -9.43
CA SER A 84 0.96 -13.29 -10.08
C SER A 84 2.28 -12.84 -10.72
N LYS A 85 2.31 -11.66 -11.37
CA LYS A 85 3.55 -11.08 -11.93
C LYS A 85 4.59 -10.75 -10.86
N VAL A 86 4.13 -10.20 -9.71
CA VAL A 86 4.99 -9.92 -8.55
C VAL A 86 5.58 -11.23 -8.02
N GLU A 87 4.75 -12.25 -7.82
CA GLU A 87 5.19 -13.58 -7.34
C GLU A 87 6.23 -14.21 -8.26
N GLN A 88 6.00 -14.16 -9.58
CA GLN A 88 6.95 -14.67 -10.58
C GLN A 88 8.28 -13.89 -10.57
N ALA A 89 8.22 -12.55 -10.52
CA ALA A 89 9.42 -11.70 -10.54
C ALA A 89 10.28 -11.86 -9.27
N LEU A 90 9.65 -12.17 -8.14
CA LEU A 90 10.32 -12.36 -6.86
C LEU A 90 10.64 -13.84 -6.59
N ASN A 91 10.08 -14.77 -7.36
CA ASN A 91 10.25 -16.21 -7.19
C ASN A 91 9.93 -16.65 -5.75
N ILE A 92 8.78 -16.17 -5.23
CA ILE A 92 8.31 -16.48 -3.88
C ILE A 92 7.07 -17.37 -4.04
N PRO A 93 7.02 -18.53 -3.36
CA PRO A 93 5.83 -19.37 -3.38
C PRO A 93 4.70 -18.69 -2.61
N HIS A 94 3.52 -18.62 -3.25
CA HIS A 94 2.21 -18.28 -2.68
C HIS A 94 2.21 -17.24 -1.55
N ILE A 95 1.73 -16.04 -1.85
CA ILE A 95 1.41 -15.00 -0.84
C ILE A 95 0.15 -15.41 -0.04
N CYS A 96 0.06 -16.65 0.44
CA CYS A 96 -0.84 -17.08 1.49
C CYS A 96 -0.53 -18.54 1.89
N SER A 97 0.36 -18.72 2.85
CA SER A 97 -0.02 -19.45 4.05
C SER A 97 0.94 -19.02 5.15
N ARG A 98 0.37 -18.66 6.29
CA ARG A 98 1.09 -18.77 7.54
C ARG A 98 1.61 -20.20 7.64
N THR A 99 2.87 -20.41 7.27
CA THR A 99 3.62 -21.59 7.66
C THR A 99 4.81 -21.10 8.46
N ASP A 100 4.50 -20.47 9.61
CA ASP A 100 5.44 -20.50 10.72
C ASP A 100 5.29 -21.89 11.36
N GLU A 101 5.81 -22.90 10.65
CA GLU A 101 6.01 -24.25 11.16
C GLU A 101 7.52 -24.54 11.21
N SER A 102 8.31 -23.48 11.44
CA SER A 102 9.76 -23.55 11.55
C SER A 102 10.25 -22.50 12.54
N ARG A 103 9.71 -22.57 13.76
CA ARG A 103 10.48 -22.24 14.95
C ARG A 103 10.46 -23.48 15.82
N MET A 104 11.44 -24.34 15.56
CA MET A 104 11.95 -25.33 16.52
C MET A 104 12.17 -24.68 17.88
#